data_AF-A0A1S3BIT0-F1
#
_entry.id   AF-A0A1S3BIT0-F1
#
_cell.length_a   1.000
_cell.length_b   1.000
_cell.length_c   1.000
_cell.angle_alpha   90.00
_cell.angle_beta   90.00
_cell.angle_gamma   90.00
#
_symmetry.space_group_name_H-M   'P 1'
#
loop_
_entity.id
_entity.type
_entity.pdbx_description
1 polymer ?
#
loop_
_entity_poly.entity_id
_entity_poly.type
_entity_poly.pdbx_seq_one_letter_code
_entity_poly.pdbx_strand_id
1 'polypeptide(L)'
;MKTEMALKTNSSLCSVPILFLLALLLTLFFSIFLLFTSSSNPISSSSSLSLFNPNSSPSSHQSIKVYIADLPRSLNYGLLDQYWAIQSDSRLGSDADREIRSTQMKKHLQFPPYPENPLIKQYSAEYWILGDLMTPQEQRDGSFAQRVFVAEEADVVFVPFFATMSAEMQLGVAKGAFRKKVGNEDYERQRNVMDFLKSTDAWKKSGGRDHVFVLTDPVAMWHVKAEIAPAVLLVVDFGGWFRLDTKSSNGSSPDMIQHTQVSVLKDVIVPYTHLLPRLHLSANKKRQTLLYFKGAKHRHRGGLVREKLWDLLINEPDVIMEEGFPNATGKEQSIKGMRSSEFCLHPAGDTPTSCRLFDAIQSLCIPVVVSDNIELPFEDMVDYSEFSVFVAVNDALKPNWLVKHLRTIPEEQRKRFRLYMARVQPVFEYENGHPGGIGPVPPDGAVNHIWRKVRQKLPMIKEAISRERRKPKGVTVPLRCHCT
;
A
#
# COMPACT_ATOMS: atom_id res chain seq x y z
N MET A 1 -86.07 -23.21 50.07
CA MET A 1 -85.94 -22.54 51.38
C MET A 1 -84.69 -21.69 51.30
N LYS A 2 -84.82 -20.35 51.42
CA LYS A 2 -83.81 -19.30 51.72
C LYS A 2 -82.39 -19.40 51.12
N THR A 3 -81.64 -18.38 50.72
CA THR A 3 -81.73 -16.96 50.39
C THR A 3 -80.29 -16.64 49.92
N GLU A 4 -80.16 -15.71 48.98
CA GLU A 4 -78.95 -15.06 48.43
C GLU A 4 -77.63 -15.10 49.24
N MET A 5 -76.52 -15.22 48.49
CA MET A 5 -75.35 -14.35 48.74
C MET A 5 -74.68 -13.99 47.41
N ALA A 6 -74.72 -12.71 47.07
CA ALA A 6 -74.17 -12.12 45.87
C ALA A 6 -72.64 -11.97 45.98
N LEU A 7 -71.91 -12.37 44.93
CA LEU A 7 -70.52 -11.97 44.70
C LEU A 7 -70.48 -11.03 43.49
N LYS A 8 -70.27 -9.74 43.79
CA LYS A 8 -70.01 -8.68 42.80
C LYS A 8 -68.66 -8.91 42.12
N THR A 9 -68.69 -9.08 40.81
CA THR A 9 -67.53 -8.96 39.93
C THR A 9 -67.24 -7.48 39.66
N ASN A 10 -66.17 -6.94 40.24
CA ASN A 10 -65.64 -5.63 39.87
C ASN A 10 -64.75 -5.78 38.63
N SER A 11 -65.34 -5.68 37.44
CA SER A 11 -64.60 -5.38 36.21
C SER A 11 -64.22 -3.90 36.23
N SER A 12 -62.94 -3.58 36.51
CA SER A 12 -62.45 -2.22 36.42
C SER A 12 -62.48 -1.74 34.97
N LEU A 13 -63.42 -0.84 34.69
CA LEU A 13 -63.54 -0.07 33.47
C LEU A 13 -62.29 0.80 33.27
N CYS A 14 -61.33 0.30 32.50
CA CYS A 14 -60.32 1.15 31.87
C CYS A 14 -61.03 1.87 30.73
N SER A 15 -61.66 3.00 31.03
CA SER A 15 -62.45 3.73 30.06
C SER A 15 -61.56 4.18 28.90
N VAL A 16 -62.07 4.04 27.67
CA VAL A 16 -61.43 4.48 26.42
C VAL A 16 -60.72 5.85 26.52
N PRO A 17 -61.27 6.87 27.21
CA PRO A 17 -60.54 8.13 27.39
C PRO A 17 -59.24 8.02 28.21
N ILE A 18 -59.12 7.09 29.16
CA ILE A 18 -57.88 6.87 29.93
C ILE A 18 -56.79 6.24 29.06
N LEU A 19 -57.17 5.26 28.23
CA LEU A 19 -56.27 4.67 27.24
C LEU A 19 -55.83 5.70 26.19
N PHE A 20 -56.72 6.59 25.79
CA PHE A 20 -56.39 7.69 24.88
C PHE A 20 -55.45 8.70 25.52
N LEU A 21 -55.65 9.04 26.81
CA LEU A 21 -54.76 9.93 27.55
C LEU A 21 -53.36 9.33 27.71
N LEU A 22 -53.27 8.04 28.03
CA LEU A 22 -52.01 7.31 28.14
C LEU A 22 -51.26 7.25 26.79
N ALA A 23 -51.98 7.03 25.69
CA ALA A 23 -51.40 7.06 24.35
C ALA A 23 -50.88 8.47 24.00
N LEU A 24 -51.61 9.52 24.35
CA LEU A 24 -51.19 10.92 24.14
C LEU A 24 -49.97 11.31 24.98
N LEU A 25 -49.88 10.82 26.22
CA LEU A 25 -48.71 11.00 27.08
C LEU A 25 -47.49 10.25 26.55
N LEU A 26 -47.67 9.04 26.02
CA LEU A 26 -46.61 8.26 25.39
C LEU A 26 -46.10 8.90 24.09
N THR A 27 -46.98 9.45 23.25
CA THR A 27 -46.56 10.16 22.03
C THR A 27 -45.88 11.49 22.35
N LEU A 28 -46.33 12.21 23.39
CA LEU A 28 -45.67 13.42 23.87
C LEU A 28 -44.28 13.11 24.46
N PHE A 29 -44.16 12.02 25.23
CA PHE A 29 -42.87 11.59 25.77
C PHE A 29 -41.90 11.15 24.66
N PHE A 30 -42.39 10.44 23.64
CA PHE A 30 -41.59 10.02 22.49
C PHE A 30 -41.14 11.22 21.63
N SER A 31 -42.00 12.23 21.46
CA SER A 31 -41.64 13.45 20.72
C SER A 31 -40.69 14.35 21.51
N ILE A 32 -40.80 14.42 22.84
CA ILE A 32 -39.81 15.08 23.71
C ILE A 32 -38.48 14.32 23.68
N PHE A 33 -38.51 12.98 23.72
CA PHE A 33 -37.30 12.15 23.59
C PHE A 33 -36.63 12.34 22.21
N LEU A 34 -37.41 12.46 21.13
CA LEU A 34 -36.88 12.80 19.81
C LEU A 34 -36.29 14.22 19.80
N LEU A 35 -36.90 15.21 20.48
CA LEU A 35 -36.34 16.56 20.59
C LEU A 35 -35.04 16.61 21.40
N PHE A 36 -34.92 15.80 22.47
CA PHE A 36 -33.68 15.68 23.26
C PHE A 36 -32.59 14.83 22.59
N THR A 37 -32.96 13.91 21.71
CA THR A 37 -31.99 13.12 20.91
C THR A 37 -31.66 13.78 19.56
N SER A 38 -32.50 14.71 19.10
CA SER A 38 -32.32 15.51 17.88
C SER A 38 -31.75 16.90 18.14
N SER A 39 -31.30 17.20 19.37
CA SER A 39 -30.32 18.27 19.60
C SER A 39 -28.91 17.79 19.22
N SER A 40 -28.78 17.24 18.02
CA SER A 40 -27.52 17.31 17.29
C SER A 40 -27.32 18.77 16.94
N ASN A 41 -26.25 19.34 17.49
CA ASN A 41 -25.82 20.72 17.31
C ASN A 41 -26.06 21.23 15.89
N PRO A 42 -26.53 22.48 15.70
CA PRO A 42 -26.52 23.08 14.37
C PRO A 42 -25.07 23.08 13.88
N ILE A 43 -24.82 22.33 12.81
CA ILE A 43 -23.59 22.43 12.03
C ILE A 43 -23.66 23.81 11.37
N SER A 44 -23.25 24.83 12.12
CA SER A 44 -22.75 26.06 11.53
C SER A 44 -21.55 25.65 10.67
N SER A 45 -21.71 25.79 9.36
CA SER A 45 -20.63 25.76 8.38
C SER A 45 -19.71 26.96 8.60
N SER A 46 -18.98 26.96 9.72
CA SER A 46 -17.73 27.67 9.84
C SER A 46 -16.66 26.71 9.34
N SER A 47 -16.16 26.97 8.15
CA SER A 47 -14.90 26.43 7.65
C SER A 47 -13.76 26.91 8.55
N SER A 48 -13.67 26.34 9.76
CA SER A 48 -12.45 26.37 10.54
C SER A 48 -11.51 25.39 9.88
N LEU A 49 -10.57 25.93 9.09
CA LEU A 49 -9.30 25.28 8.82
C LEU A 49 -8.83 24.63 10.12
N SER A 50 -8.90 23.31 10.21
CA SER A 50 -8.19 22.57 11.24
C SER A 50 -6.71 22.75 10.96
N LEU A 51 -6.17 23.85 11.49
CA LEU A 51 -4.76 24.02 11.74
C LEU A 51 -4.31 22.75 12.44
N PHE A 52 -3.39 22.03 11.79
CA PHE A 52 -2.53 21.07 12.45
C PHE A 52 -2.07 21.70 13.77
N ASN A 53 -2.55 21.16 14.88
CA ASN A 53 -2.09 21.56 16.20
C ASN A 53 -0.85 20.70 16.48
N PRO A 54 0.38 21.25 16.42
CA PRO A 54 1.59 20.47 16.68
C PRO A 54 1.75 20.13 18.17
N ASN A 55 0.82 20.60 19.02
CA ASN A 55 0.90 20.53 20.48
C ASN A 55 -0.14 19.61 21.13
N SER A 56 -0.73 18.66 20.41
CA SER A 56 -1.19 17.45 21.11
C SER A 56 0.06 16.71 21.57
N SER A 57 0.36 16.78 22.87
CA SER A 57 1.42 16.01 23.50
C SER A 57 1.39 14.57 22.95
N PRO A 58 2.45 14.09 22.28
CA PRO A 58 2.44 12.74 21.74
C PRO A 58 2.29 11.81 22.94
N SER A 59 1.23 11.00 22.96
CA SER A 59 1.24 9.77 23.75
C SER A 59 2.59 9.13 23.46
N SER A 60 3.47 8.98 24.46
CA SER A 60 4.85 8.51 24.32
C SER A 60 4.99 7.58 23.12
N HIS A 61 5.41 8.10 21.95
CA HIS A 61 5.40 7.33 20.72
C HIS A 61 6.56 6.36 20.82
N GLN A 62 6.31 5.23 21.48
CA GLN A 62 7.31 4.21 21.69
C GLN A 62 7.69 3.68 20.30
N SER A 63 8.96 3.88 19.95
CA SER A 63 9.60 3.31 18.78
C SER A 63 9.30 1.81 18.67
N ILE A 64 9.30 1.29 17.45
CA ILE A 64 9.20 -0.16 17.25
C ILE A 64 10.58 -0.78 17.38
N LYS A 65 10.72 -1.82 18.21
CA LYS A 65 11.98 -2.55 18.33
C LYS A 65 12.11 -3.59 17.21
N VAL A 66 13.17 -3.50 16.43
CA VAL A 66 13.38 -4.34 15.25
C VAL A 66 14.69 -5.11 15.39
N TYR A 67 14.60 -6.44 15.40
CA TYR A 67 15.77 -7.30 15.21
C TYR A 67 15.91 -7.60 13.72
N ILE A 68 17.15 -7.70 13.23
CA ILE A 68 17.43 -8.05 11.83
C ILE A 68 17.84 -9.51 11.83
N ALA A 69 17.14 -10.35 11.06
CA ALA A 69 17.55 -11.74 10.91
C ALA A 69 18.96 -11.81 10.31
N ASP A 70 19.82 -12.66 10.90
CA ASP A 70 21.24 -12.82 10.54
C ASP A 70 21.45 -13.58 9.21
N LEU A 71 20.73 -13.19 8.17
CA LEU A 71 20.91 -13.72 6.82
C LEU A 71 22.28 -13.29 6.26
N PRO A 72 22.98 -14.18 5.53
CA PRO A 72 24.25 -13.84 4.92
C PRO A 72 24.13 -12.69 3.93
N ARG A 73 25.19 -11.88 3.81
CA ARG A 73 25.26 -10.72 2.91
C ARG A 73 24.96 -11.09 1.45
N SER A 74 25.23 -12.32 1.03
CA SER A 74 24.91 -12.85 -0.30
C SER A 74 23.41 -12.82 -0.65
N LEU A 75 22.54 -12.58 0.32
CA LEU A 75 21.09 -12.46 0.16
C LEU A 75 20.58 -10.99 0.23
N ASN A 76 21.47 -10.01 0.45
CA ASN A 76 21.12 -8.58 0.44
C ASN A 76 22.12 -7.75 -0.39
N TYR A 77 22.99 -6.95 0.24
CA TYR A 77 23.96 -6.09 -0.45
C TYR A 77 24.91 -6.89 -1.38
N GLY A 78 25.13 -8.19 -1.11
CA GLY A 78 25.87 -9.07 -2.01
C GLY A 78 25.14 -9.37 -3.33
N LEU A 79 23.80 -9.30 -3.38
CA LEU A 79 23.06 -9.38 -4.65
C LEU A 79 23.27 -8.14 -5.50
N LEU A 80 23.48 -6.97 -4.89
CA LEU A 80 23.85 -5.77 -5.64
C LEU A 80 25.22 -5.92 -6.29
N ASP A 81 26.21 -6.50 -5.60
CA ASP A 81 27.52 -6.78 -6.21
C ASP A 81 27.37 -7.67 -7.46
N GLN A 82 26.53 -8.70 -7.39
CA GLN A 82 26.25 -9.58 -8.53
C GLN A 82 25.55 -8.82 -9.67
N TYR A 83 24.55 -7.99 -9.34
CA TYR A 83 23.89 -7.13 -10.33
C TYR A 83 24.88 -6.21 -11.05
N TRP A 84 25.76 -5.56 -10.31
CA TRP A 84 26.79 -4.66 -10.85
C TRP A 84 27.86 -5.40 -11.68
N ALA A 85 28.03 -6.71 -11.48
CA ALA A 85 28.91 -7.56 -12.29
C ALA A 85 28.31 -8.00 -13.64
N ILE A 86 26.98 -7.95 -13.81
CA ILE A 86 26.32 -8.26 -15.10
C ILE A 86 26.70 -7.20 -16.15
N GLN A 87 26.79 -7.56 -17.44
CA GLN A 87 27.18 -6.59 -18.48
C GLN A 87 26.05 -5.61 -18.86
N SER A 88 24.83 -6.11 -19.02
CA SER A 88 23.64 -5.31 -19.35
C SER A 88 22.35 -6.10 -19.09
N ASP A 89 21.23 -5.39 -18.90
CA ASP A 89 19.88 -5.98 -18.88
C ASP A 89 19.23 -5.82 -20.27
N SER A 90 19.13 -6.93 -21.02
CA SER A 90 18.63 -6.95 -22.39
C SER A 90 17.14 -6.66 -22.53
N ARG A 91 16.41 -6.59 -21.41
CA ARG A 91 14.96 -6.28 -21.39
C ARG A 91 14.70 -4.80 -21.67
N LEU A 92 15.72 -3.95 -21.55
CA LEU A 92 15.64 -2.52 -21.83
C LEU A 92 16.43 -2.17 -23.08
N GLY A 93 15.89 -1.27 -23.90
CA GLY A 93 16.58 -0.75 -25.09
C GLY A 93 17.73 0.22 -24.76
N SER A 94 17.95 0.56 -23.49
CA SER A 94 19.02 1.43 -23.01
C SER A 94 19.41 1.06 -21.58
N ASP A 95 20.70 1.07 -21.28
CA ASP A 95 21.21 0.79 -19.93
C ASP A 95 21.28 2.07 -19.09
N ALA A 96 20.32 2.23 -18.17
CA ALA A 96 20.28 3.34 -17.22
C ALA A 96 21.45 3.31 -16.21
N ASP A 97 22.05 2.14 -16.03
CA ASP A 97 23.09 1.87 -15.03
C ASP A 97 24.50 1.95 -15.61
N ARG A 98 24.65 2.24 -16.91
CA ARG A 98 25.94 2.19 -17.63
C ARG A 98 27.04 3.03 -16.97
N GLU A 99 26.71 4.25 -16.55
CA GLU A 99 27.67 5.17 -15.93
C GLU A 99 28.11 4.66 -14.55
N ILE A 100 27.15 4.23 -13.73
CA ILE A 100 27.43 3.67 -12.39
C ILE A 100 28.26 2.39 -12.54
N ARG A 101 27.90 1.50 -13.47
CA ARG A 101 28.66 0.28 -13.76
C ARG A 101 30.11 0.61 -14.14
N SER A 102 30.32 1.54 -15.07
CA SER A 102 31.66 1.93 -15.52
C SER A 102 32.57 2.50 -14.42
N THR A 103 31.98 3.17 -13.42
CA THR A 103 32.71 3.81 -12.32
C THR A 103 32.90 2.88 -11.13
N GLN A 104 31.96 1.96 -10.89
CA GLN A 104 31.94 1.10 -9.70
C GLN A 104 32.54 -0.28 -9.87
N MET A 105 32.70 -0.81 -11.08
CA MET A 105 33.35 -2.12 -11.31
C MET A 105 34.76 -2.26 -10.70
N LYS A 106 35.38 -1.15 -10.26
CA LYS A 106 36.71 -1.11 -9.64
C LYS A 106 36.72 -1.12 -8.11
N LYS A 107 35.56 -1.06 -7.43
CA LYS A 107 35.49 -0.95 -5.95
C LYS A 107 34.48 -1.94 -5.39
N HIS A 108 34.94 -2.89 -4.57
CA HIS A 108 34.03 -3.68 -3.74
C HIS A 108 33.55 -2.82 -2.58
N LEU A 109 32.37 -2.22 -2.73
CA LEU A 109 31.77 -1.36 -1.71
C LEU A 109 31.07 -2.21 -0.65
N GLN A 110 31.19 -1.83 0.62
CA GLN A 110 30.45 -2.47 1.71
C GLN A 110 28.93 -2.38 1.46
N PHE A 111 28.48 -1.19 1.05
CA PHE A 111 27.10 -0.86 0.72
C PHE A 111 27.03 -0.30 -0.71
N PRO A 112 26.88 -1.16 -1.73
CA PRO A 112 26.71 -0.72 -3.12
C PRO A 112 25.44 0.12 -3.28
N PRO A 113 25.37 1.08 -4.24
CA PRO A 113 24.14 1.79 -4.54
C PRO A 113 23.10 0.84 -5.10
N TYR A 114 21.83 1.20 -4.93
CA TYR A 114 20.74 0.52 -5.58
C TYR A 114 20.69 0.88 -7.08
N PRO A 115 20.25 -0.04 -7.98
CA PRO A 115 20.18 0.22 -9.41
C PRO A 115 19.23 1.36 -9.80
N GLU A 116 19.59 2.12 -10.84
CA GLU A 116 18.74 3.11 -11.49
C GLU A 116 17.83 2.50 -12.57
N ASN A 117 18.04 1.23 -12.92
CA ASN A 117 17.16 0.46 -13.80
C ASN A 117 15.68 0.59 -13.33
N PRO A 118 14.78 1.17 -14.14
CA PRO A 118 13.42 1.47 -13.71
C PRO A 118 12.57 0.22 -13.45
N LEU A 119 12.93 -0.95 -13.99
CA LEU A 119 12.26 -2.22 -13.67
C LEU A 119 12.50 -2.65 -12.21
N ILE A 120 13.62 -2.22 -11.64
CA ILE A 120 14.09 -2.63 -10.31
C ILE A 120 13.89 -1.48 -9.30
N LYS A 121 14.31 -0.25 -9.65
CA LYS A 121 14.32 0.92 -8.77
C LYS A 121 12.97 1.18 -8.07
N GLN A 122 11.87 0.98 -8.79
CA GLN A 122 10.51 1.22 -8.28
C GLN A 122 10.13 0.31 -7.09
N TYR A 123 10.90 -0.76 -6.85
CA TYR A 123 10.66 -1.78 -5.83
C TYR A 123 11.80 -1.82 -4.79
N SER A 124 12.41 -0.68 -4.48
CA SER A 124 13.63 -0.58 -3.67
C SER A 124 13.44 -0.54 -2.15
N ALA A 125 12.22 -0.75 -1.63
CA ALA A 125 11.90 -0.54 -0.21
C ALA A 125 12.82 -1.33 0.74
N GLU A 126 13.17 -2.57 0.39
CA GLU A 126 14.07 -3.45 1.15
C GLU A 126 15.45 -2.85 1.41
N TYR A 127 15.99 -2.14 0.42
CA TYR A 127 17.29 -1.49 0.50
C TYR A 127 17.29 -0.31 1.48
N TRP A 128 16.26 0.55 1.40
CA TRP A 128 16.14 1.72 2.26
C TRP A 128 15.81 1.37 3.71
N ILE A 129 14.96 0.36 3.93
CA ILE A 129 14.64 -0.15 5.26
C ILE A 129 15.88 -0.76 5.91
N LEU A 130 16.60 -1.63 5.19
CA LEU A 130 17.84 -2.21 5.72
C LEU A 130 18.89 -1.13 5.98
N GLY A 131 19.00 -0.14 5.09
CA GLY A 131 19.95 0.96 5.23
C GLY A 131 19.71 1.80 6.50
N ASP A 132 18.44 2.14 6.79
CA ASP A 132 18.08 2.77 8.07
C ASP A 132 18.50 1.90 9.25
N LEU A 133 18.11 0.62 9.27
CA LEU A 133 18.43 -0.28 10.39
C LEU A 133 19.95 -0.54 10.55
N MET A 134 20.73 -0.44 9.47
CA MET A 134 22.19 -0.56 9.49
C MET A 134 22.90 0.73 9.90
N THR A 135 22.21 1.88 9.89
CA THR A 135 22.78 3.16 10.29
C THR A 135 23.09 3.15 11.81
N PRO A 136 24.23 3.72 12.26
CA PRO A 136 24.53 3.82 13.69
C PRO A 136 23.42 4.50 14.48
N GLN A 137 23.11 3.99 15.68
CA GLN A 137 21.94 4.43 16.45
C GLN A 137 22.00 5.93 16.80
N GLU A 138 23.20 6.47 16.99
CA GLU A 138 23.48 7.88 17.28
C GLU A 138 23.20 8.81 16.09
N GLN A 139 23.02 8.26 14.89
CA GLN A 139 22.72 8.99 13.66
C GLN A 139 21.28 8.76 13.19
N ARG A 140 20.47 8.05 13.98
CA ARG A 140 19.08 7.66 13.63
C ARG A 140 18.02 8.44 14.41
N ASP A 141 18.31 9.70 14.76
CA ASP A 141 17.40 10.56 15.55
C ASP A 141 16.01 10.74 14.91
N GLY A 142 15.93 10.62 13.58
CA GLY A 142 14.67 10.67 12.83
C GLY A 142 13.96 9.33 12.64
N SER A 143 14.54 8.20 13.05
CA SER A 143 13.97 6.86 12.80
C SER A 143 12.94 6.47 13.86
N PHE A 144 11.78 6.00 13.40
CA PHE A 144 10.74 5.42 14.23
C PHE A 144 11.09 4.01 14.71
N ALA A 145 12.00 3.32 14.02
CA ALA A 145 12.47 2.00 14.39
C ALA A 145 13.73 2.09 15.25
N GLN A 146 13.75 1.34 16.36
CA GLN A 146 14.96 1.12 17.15
C GLN A 146 15.50 -0.27 16.82
N ARG A 147 16.76 -0.34 16.36
CA ARG A 147 17.38 -1.65 16.13
C ARG A 147 17.74 -2.28 17.49
N VAL A 148 17.42 -3.54 17.65
CA VAL A 148 17.90 -4.38 18.74
C VAL A 148 18.75 -5.52 18.20
N PHE A 149 19.67 -6.03 19.03
CA PHE A 149 20.63 -7.07 18.64
C PHE A 149 20.28 -8.45 19.21
N VAL A 150 19.22 -8.52 20.01
CA VAL A 150 18.70 -9.75 20.62
C VAL A 150 17.25 -9.91 20.18
N ALA A 151 16.91 -11.06 19.60
CA ALA A 151 15.59 -11.30 19.01
C ALA A 151 14.46 -11.24 20.05
N GLU A 152 14.74 -11.60 21.30
CA GLU A 152 13.78 -11.60 22.41
C GLU A 152 13.32 -10.19 22.81
N GLU A 153 14.14 -9.16 22.53
CA GLU A 153 13.83 -7.76 22.82
C GLU A 153 13.01 -7.11 21.71
N ALA A 154 12.89 -7.76 20.56
CA ALA A 154 12.27 -7.19 19.37
C ALA A 154 10.74 -7.31 19.42
N ASP A 155 10.08 -6.31 18.87
CA ASP A 155 8.66 -6.39 18.53
C ASP A 155 8.43 -7.18 17.24
N VAL A 156 9.37 -7.06 16.29
CA VAL A 156 9.36 -7.73 14.98
C VAL A 156 10.77 -8.12 14.55
N VAL A 157 10.84 -9.14 13.69
CA VAL A 157 12.08 -9.57 13.02
C VAL A 157 12.04 -9.11 11.56
N PHE A 158 12.87 -8.14 11.19
CA PHE A 158 13.05 -7.77 9.79
C PHE A 158 13.86 -8.84 9.05
N VAL A 159 13.37 -9.28 7.89
CA VAL A 159 14.07 -10.24 7.04
C VAL A 159 14.82 -9.49 5.94
N PRO A 160 16.16 -9.34 6.01
CA PRO A 160 16.93 -8.56 5.06
C PRO A 160 17.27 -9.39 3.82
N PHE A 161 16.24 -9.86 3.09
CA PHE A 161 16.39 -10.49 1.78
C PHE A 161 16.00 -9.49 0.70
N PHE A 162 16.90 -9.22 -0.25
CA PHE A 162 16.58 -8.36 -1.40
C PHE A 162 15.81 -9.16 -2.46
N ALA A 163 14.54 -9.42 -2.17
CA ALA A 163 13.70 -10.35 -2.91
C ALA A 163 13.40 -9.85 -4.33
N THR A 164 13.22 -8.53 -4.49
CA THR A 164 13.09 -7.90 -5.82
C THR A 164 14.35 -8.14 -6.63
N MET A 165 15.53 -7.87 -6.06
CA MET A 165 16.80 -8.07 -6.78
C MET A 165 16.97 -9.52 -7.24
N SER A 166 16.71 -10.48 -6.34
CA SER A 166 16.80 -11.91 -6.65
C SER A 166 15.90 -12.31 -7.82
N ALA A 167 14.64 -11.87 -7.81
CA ALA A 167 13.67 -12.20 -8.83
C ALA A 167 13.98 -11.54 -10.18
N GLU A 168 14.29 -10.23 -10.17
CA GLU A 168 14.55 -9.45 -11.38
C GLU A 168 15.83 -9.90 -12.09
N MET A 169 16.88 -10.27 -11.35
CA MET A 169 18.08 -10.87 -11.94
C MET A 169 17.77 -12.19 -12.65
N GLN A 170 16.98 -13.07 -12.04
CA GLN A 170 16.56 -14.33 -12.68
C GLN A 170 15.69 -14.08 -13.93
N LEU A 171 14.81 -13.07 -13.88
CA LEU A 171 13.98 -12.69 -15.04
C LEU A 171 14.81 -12.09 -16.17
N GLY A 172 15.88 -11.35 -15.87
CA GLY A 172 16.82 -10.82 -16.84
C GLY A 172 17.67 -11.92 -17.50
N VAL A 173 18.20 -12.84 -16.70
CA VAL A 173 19.14 -13.88 -17.18
C VAL A 173 18.40 -15.05 -17.84
N ALA A 174 17.34 -15.57 -17.22
CA ALA A 174 16.66 -16.78 -17.67
C ALA A 174 15.16 -16.77 -17.31
N LYS A 175 14.40 -15.84 -17.92
CA LYS A 175 12.94 -15.71 -17.76
C LYS A 175 12.18 -17.04 -17.88
N GLY A 176 12.56 -17.89 -18.84
CA GLY A 176 11.90 -19.19 -19.08
C GLY A 176 12.09 -20.20 -17.95
N ALA A 177 13.08 -20.02 -17.08
CA ALA A 177 13.34 -20.85 -15.91
C ALA A 177 12.71 -20.31 -14.62
N PHE A 178 12.24 -19.06 -14.59
CA PHE A 178 11.74 -18.38 -13.38
C PHE A 178 10.64 -19.15 -12.63
N ARG A 179 9.77 -19.87 -13.36
CA ARG A 179 8.69 -20.68 -12.77
C ARG A 179 9.12 -22.10 -12.38
N LYS A 180 10.35 -22.51 -12.70
CA LYS A 180 10.89 -23.83 -12.42
C LYS A 180 11.65 -23.82 -11.10
N LYS A 181 11.76 -24.99 -10.47
CA LYS A 181 12.57 -25.22 -9.25
C LYS A 181 14.01 -25.66 -9.54
N VAL A 182 14.31 -25.98 -10.80
CA VAL A 182 15.62 -26.46 -11.26
C VAL A 182 16.18 -25.45 -12.25
N GLY A 183 17.46 -25.09 -12.09
CA GLY A 183 18.12 -24.07 -12.90
C GLY A 183 17.56 -22.66 -12.65
N ASN A 184 17.13 -22.40 -11.42
CA ASN A 184 16.54 -21.13 -11.01
C ASN A 184 17.21 -20.69 -9.70
N GLU A 185 18.15 -19.76 -9.82
CA GLU A 185 18.90 -19.29 -8.65
C GLU A 185 18.04 -18.46 -7.69
N ASP A 186 17.00 -17.80 -8.19
CA ASP A 186 16.03 -17.10 -7.34
C ASP A 186 15.29 -18.10 -6.43
N TYR A 187 14.86 -19.25 -6.97
CA TYR A 187 14.28 -20.32 -6.17
C TYR A 187 15.26 -20.81 -5.09
N GLU A 188 16.52 -21.04 -5.44
CA GLU A 188 17.54 -21.49 -4.50
C GLU A 188 17.77 -20.47 -3.37
N ARG A 189 17.85 -19.17 -3.70
CA ARG A 189 17.94 -18.10 -2.69
C ARG A 189 16.72 -18.05 -1.78
N GLN A 190 15.51 -18.18 -2.33
CA GLN A 190 14.27 -18.26 -1.54
C GLN A 190 14.29 -19.46 -0.58
N ARG A 191 14.75 -20.63 -1.03
CA ARG A 191 14.91 -21.80 -0.17
C ARG A 191 15.91 -21.56 0.94
N ASN A 192 17.08 -21.01 0.63
CA ASN A 192 18.11 -20.70 1.61
C ASN A 192 17.59 -19.74 2.70
N VAL A 193 16.84 -18.70 2.32
CA VAL A 193 16.18 -17.80 3.28
C VAL A 193 15.23 -18.58 4.18
N MET A 194 14.34 -19.39 3.61
CA MET A 194 13.33 -20.11 4.39
C MET A 194 13.94 -21.17 5.31
N ASP A 195 14.91 -21.93 4.83
CA ASP A 195 15.56 -22.98 5.61
C ASP A 195 16.37 -22.37 6.76
N PHE A 196 17.06 -21.24 6.53
CA PHE A 196 17.72 -20.48 7.58
C PHE A 196 16.72 -19.97 8.62
N LEU A 197 15.70 -19.22 8.21
CA LEU A 197 14.75 -18.61 9.14
C LEU A 197 14.05 -19.66 9.99
N LYS A 198 13.58 -20.76 9.40
CA LYS A 198 12.91 -21.85 10.13
C LYS A 198 13.79 -22.54 11.17
N SER A 199 15.11 -22.46 11.01
CA SER A 199 16.07 -23.00 11.98
C SER A 199 16.22 -22.12 13.23
N THR A 200 15.87 -20.83 13.14
CA THR A 200 16.00 -19.86 14.24
C THR A 200 14.95 -20.06 15.33
N ASP A 201 15.29 -19.73 16.57
CA ASP A 201 14.34 -19.82 17.68
C ASP A 201 13.25 -18.74 17.61
N ALA A 202 13.56 -17.57 17.07
CA ALA A 202 12.58 -16.53 16.77
C ALA A 202 11.45 -17.05 15.88
N TRP A 203 11.79 -17.73 14.77
CA TRP A 203 10.79 -18.33 13.88
C TRP A 203 9.99 -19.43 14.57
N LYS A 204 10.65 -20.36 15.27
CA LYS A 204 9.96 -21.45 15.99
C LYS A 204 8.96 -20.91 17.03
N LYS A 205 9.30 -19.80 17.68
CA LYS A 205 8.49 -19.16 18.74
C LYS A 205 7.25 -18.45 18.23
N SER A 206 7.30 -17.88 17.02
CA SER A 206 6.19 -17.09 16.45
C SER A 206 5.50 -17.75 15.26
N GLY A 207 6.08 -18.82 14.70
CA GLY A 207 5.69 -19.37 13.42
C GLY A 207 5.92 -18.41 12.25
N GLY A 208 6.86 -17.46 12.39
CA GLY A 208 7.15 -16.41 11.41
C GLY A 208 6.16 -15.23 11.41
N ARG A 209 5.15 -15.21 12.29
CA ARG A 209 4.08 -14.19 12.27
C ARG A 209 4.54 -12.77 12.59
N ASP A 210 5.63 -12.63 13.34
CA ASP A 210 6.30 -11.37 13.68
C ASP A 210 7.47 -11.05 12.74
N HIS A 211 7.69 -11.85 11.70
CA HIS A 211 8.71 -11.57 10.70
C HIS A 211 8.14 -10.62 9.64
N VAL A 212 8.95 -9.66 9.21
CA VAL A 212 8.58 -8.65 8.21
C VAL A 212 9.35 -8.94 6.92
N PHE A 213 8.62 -9.31 5.86
CA PHE A 213 9.16 -9.54 4.52
C PHE A 213 8.81 -8.38 3.60
N VAL A 214 9.77 -7.96 2.78
CA VAL A 214 9.53 -6.95 1.73
C VAL A 214 9.30 -7.65 0.39
N LEU A 215 8.15 -7.39 -0.22
CA LEU A 215 7.63 -8.05 -1.41
C LEU A 215 7.04 -7.00 -2.36
N THR A 216 7.84 -5.97 -2.63
CA THR A 216 7.42 -4.84 -3.45
C THR A 216 7.28 -5.20 -4.92
N ASP A 217 8.11 -6.11 -5.44
CA ASP A 217 7.86 -6.69 -6.75
C ASP A 217 6.76 -7.79 -6.67
N PRO A 218 5.70 -7.77 -7.50
CA PRO A 218 4.62 -8.76 -7.46
C PRO A 218 5.04 -10.22 -7.64
N VAL A 219 6.20 -10.46 -8.25
CA VAL A 219 6.77 -11.80 -8.46
C VAL A 219 7.82 -12.21 -7.42
N ALA A 220 8.21 -11.31 -6.51
CA ALA A 220 9.13 -11.63 -5.42
C ALA A 220 8.61 -12.78 -4.55
N MET A 221 9.54 -13.61 -4.04
CA MET A 221 9.25 -14.78 -3.20
C MET A 221 8.23 -15.76 -3.79
N TRP A 222 8.12 -15.83 -5.13
CA TRP A 222 7.08 -16.59 -5.82
C TRP A 222 6.90 -18.03 -5.34
N HIS A 223 8.01 -18.72 -5.07
CA HIS A 223 7.99 -20.17 -4.81
C HIS A 223 7.65 -20.52 -3.37
N VAL A 224 7.75 -19.55 -2.46
CA VAL A 224 7.57 -19.75 -1.01
C VAL A 224 6.43 -18.90 -0.44
N LYS A 225 5.59 -18.30 -1.30
CA LYS A 225 4.42 -17.47 -0.93
C LYS A 225 3.56 -18.10 0.18
N ALA A 226 3.25 -19.39 0.08
CA ALA A 226 2.45 -20.09 1.08
C ALA A 226 3.18 -20.23 2.43
N GLU A 227 4.51 -20.37 2.43
CA GLU A 227 5.31 -20.53 3.64
C GLU A 227 5.47 -19.20 4.41
N ILE A 228 5.50 -18.07 3.69
CA ILE A 228 5.62 -16.73 4.29
C ILE A 228 4.28 -16.05 4.54
N ALA A 229 3.18 -16.58 4.02
CA ALA A 229 1.83 -16.01 4.20
C ALA A 229 1.46 -15.66 5.65
N PRO A 230 1.88 -16.40 6.70
CA PRO A 230 1.59 -16.01 8.09
C PRO A 230 2.30 -14.75 8.59
N ALA A 231 3.39 -14.34 7.94
CA ALA A 231 4.25 -13.22 8.32
C ALA A 231 3.62 -11.86 7.99
N VAL A 232 4.27 -10.77 8.41
CA VAL A 232 3.94 -9.41 7.98
C VAL A 232 4.56 -9.17 6.61
N LEU A 233 3.73 -8.91 5.61
CA LEU A 233 4.19 -8.65 4.25
C LEU A 233 4.09 -7.15 3.96
N LEU A 234 5.20 -6.57 3.51
CA LEU A 234 5.24 -5.23 2.92
C LEU A 234 5.09 -5.39 1.40
N VAL A 235 3.94 -5.01 0.86
CA VAL A 235 3.59 -5.21 -0.56
C VAL A 235 3.16 -3.90 -1.18
N VAL A 236 3.23 -3.78 -2.50
CA VAL A 236 2.71 -2.60 -3.21
C VAL A 236 1.22 -2.70 -3.53
N ASP A 237 0.68 -3.92 -3.57
CA ASP A 237 -0.74 -4.23 -3.76
C ASP A 237 -1.03 -5.70 -3.38
N PHE A 238 -2.31 -6.05 -3.25
CA PHE A 238 -2.76 -7.43 -3.08
C PHE A 238 -3.20 -8.12 -4.38
N GLY A 239 -3.28 -7.39 -5.49
CA GLY A 239 -3.72 -7.89 -6.80
C GLY A 239 -2.88 -9.06 -7.33
N GLY A 240 -1.56 -9.01 -7.13
CA GLY A 240 -0.66 -10.12 -7.49
C GLY A 240 -0.92 -11.43 -6.74
N TRP A 241 -1.62 -11.38 -5.59
CA TRP A 241 -1.90 -12.51 -4.71
C TRP A 241 -3.27 -13.13 -4.97
N PHE A 242 -4.30 -12.32 -5.22
CA PHE A 242 -5.68 -12.77 -5.48
C PHE A 242 -5.82 -13.74 -6.68
N ARG A 243 -4.86 -13.72 -7.61
CA ARG A 243 -4.98 -14.44 -8.89
C ARG A 243 -4.51 -15.89 -8.87
N LEU A 244 -3.82 -16.31 -7.80
CA LEU A 244 -3.51 -17.73 -7.57
C LEU A 244 -4.77 -18.47 -7.11
N ASP A 245 -5.56 -17.84 -6.26
CA ASP A 245 -6.78 -18.43 -5.72
C ASP A 245 -7.86 -18.61 -6.81
N THR A 246 -7.93 -17.74 -7.83
CA THR A 246 -8.87 -17.88 -8.96
C THR A 246 -8.56 -19.01 -9.94
N LYS A 247 -7.29 -19.45 -10.03
CA LYS A 247 -6.91 -20.56 -10.92
C LYS A 247 -7.24 -21.93 -10.34
N SER A 248 -7.74 -22.00 -9.10
CA SER A 248 -8.07 -23.25 -8.41
C SER A 248 -9.47 -23.79 -8.72
N SER A 249 -10.30 -23.09 -9.50
CA SER A 249 -11.64 -23.57 -9.88
C SER A 249 -12.01 -23.16 -11.30
N ASN A 250 -12.45 -24.13 -12.11
CA ASN A 250 -13.06 -23.91 -13.42
C ASN A 250 -14.04 -22.74 -13.37
N GLY A 251 -13.71 -21.67 -14.10
CA GLY A 251 -14.24 -20.32 -13.92
C GLY A 251 -15.75 -20.18 -14.15
N SER A 252 -16.53 -20.33 -13.07
CA SER A 252 -17.96 -20.00 -13.07
C SER A 252 -18.55 -19.66 -11.70
N SER A 253 -17.75 -19.50 -10.63
CA SER A 253 -18.30 -19.02 -9.36
C SER A 253 -18.24 -17.49 -9.26
N PRO A 254 -19.35 -16.81 -8.91
CA PRO A 254 -19.38 -15.39 -8.54
C PRO A 254 -18.85 -15.15 -7.10
N ASP A 255 -18.41 -16.20 -6.40
CA ASP A 255 -18.00 -16.11 -5.00
C ASP A 255 -16.65 -15.39 -4.84
N MET A 256 -16.62 -14.49 -3.86
CA MET A 256 -15.46 -13.72 -3.43
C MET A 256 -14.25 -14.63 -3.19
N ILE A 257 -13.19 -14.42 -3.96
CA ILE A 257 -11.92 -15.11 -3.80
C ILE A 257 -11.40 -14.81 -2.38
N GLN A 258 -11.37 -15.85 -1.54
CA GLN A 258 -10.90 -15.74 -0.17
C GLN A 258 -9.41 -15.42 -0.16
N HIS A 259 -9.04 -14.29 0.47
CA HIS A 259 -7.67 -13.81 0.61
C HIS A 259 -6.82 -14.75 1.49
N THR A 260 -6.28 -15.84 0.93
CA THR A 260 -5.61 -16.86 1.75
C THR A 260 -4.18 -16.47 2.15
N GLN A 261 -3.53 -15.59 1.37
CA GLN A 261 -2.10 -15.31 1.53
C GLN A 261 -1.76 -13.87 1.97
N VAL A 262 -2.68 -12.92 1.76
CA VAL A 262 -2.52 -11.51 2.14
C VAL A 262 -3.75 -11.00 2.90
N SER A 263 -3.57 -10.00 3.77
CA SER A 263 -4.65 -9.41 4.55
C SER A 263 -4.32 -8.00 5.04
N VAL A 264 -5.27 -7.07 4.88
CA VAL A 264 -5.23 -5.72 5.48
C VAL A 264 -5.01 -5.73 7.00
N LEU A 265 -5.29 -6.84 7.69
CA LEU A 265 -5.17 -6.93 9.16
C LEU A 265 -3.72 -7.05 9.64
N LYS A 266 -2.83 -7.62 8.83
CA LYS A 266 -1.42 -7.84 9.20
C LYS A 266 -0.43 -7.21 8.23
N ASP A 267 -0.80 -7.15 6.95
CA ASP A 267 0.09 -6.69 5.89
C ASP A 267 0.02 -5.17 5.76
N VAL A 268 1.05 -4.61 5.15
CA VAL A 268 1.18 -3.17 4.94
C VAL A 268 1.39 -2.92 3.46
N ILE A 269 0.52 -2.09 2.89
CA ILE A 269 0.71 -1.57 1.54
C ILE A 269 1.72 -0.44 1.63
N VAL A 270 2.79 -0.54 0.86
CA VAL A 270 3.90 0.41 0.82
C VAL A 270 3.97 1.09 -0.54
N PRO A 271 4.41 2.36 -0.62
CA PRO A 271 4.47 3.05 -1.89
C PRO A 271 5.53 2.43 -2.81
N TYR A 272 5.30 2.50 -4.12
CA TYR A 272 6.38 2.32 -5.09
C TYR A 272 7.36 3.49 -4.94
N THR A 273 8.65 3.22 -5.14
CA THR A 273 9.62 4.29 -5.29
C THR A 273 9.32 5.04 -6.59
N HIS A 274 9.11 6.35 -6.49
CA HIS A 274 8.90 7.18 -7.67
C HIS A 274 10.18 7.24 -8.53
N LEU A 275 9.99 7.33 -9.84
CA LEU A 275 11.07 7.38 -10.82
C LEU A 275 11.31 8.81 -11.33
N LEU A 276 10.32 9.68 -11.13
CA LEU A 276 10.42 11.09 -11.49
C LEU A 276 10.92 11.95 -10.31
N PRO A 277 11.70 13.01 -10.59
CA PRO A 277 12.13 13.93 -9.55
C PRO A 277 10.95 14.74 -9.01
N ARG A 278 11.00 15.08 -7.72
CA ARG A 278 10.02 15.95 -7.07
C ARG A 278 9.94 17.31 -7.74
N LEU A 279 8.73 17.77 -8.04
CA LEU A 279 8.42 19.14 -8.41
C LEU A 279 8.00 19.91 -7.16
N HIS A 280 8.77 20.92 -6.78
CA HIS A 280 8.38 21.85 -5.72
C HIS A 280 7.18 22.70 -6.14
N LEU A 281 6.28 22.98 -5.20
CA LEU A 281 5.08 23.77 -5.44
C LEU A 281 5.38 25.16 -6.03
N SER A 282 6.46 25.81 -5.61
CA SER A 282 6.91 27.11 -6.14
C SER A 282 7.27 27.07 -7.62
N ALA A 283 7.64 25.91 -8.15
CA ALA A 283 7.96 25.69 -9.55
C ALA A 283 6.75 25.22 -10.38
N ASN A 284 5.58 25.01 -9.76
CA ASN A 284 4.37 24.61 -10.46
C ASN A 284 3.89 25.74 -11.38
N LYS A 285 3.56 25.39 -12.62
CA LYS A 285 3.10 26.33 -13.65
C LYS A 285 1.65 26.05 -14.03
N LYS A 286 1.04 27.01 -14.75
CA LYS A 286 -0.26 26.81 -15.39
C LYS A 286 -0.18 25.63 -16.36
N ARG A 287 -1.19 24.77 -16.33
CA ARG A 287 -1.26 23.55 -17.13
C ARG A 287 -2.26 23.74 -18.26
N GLN A 288 -1.96 23.16 -19.42
CA GLN A 288 -2.75 23.36 -20.65
C GLN A 288 -3.51 22.11 -21.06
N THR A 289 -2.94 20.93 -20.74
CA THR A 289 -3.59 19.65 -20.96
C THR A 289 -4.55 19.36 -19.80
N LEU A 290 -5.75 18.87 -20.09
CA LEU A 290 -6.71 18.46 -19.07
C LEU A 290 -6.27 17.14 -18.43
N LEU A 291 -6.11 16.09 -19.23
CA LEU A 291 -5.88 14.73 -18.74
C LEU A 291 -4.70 14.08 -19.47
N TYR A 292 -3.82 13.46 -18.70
CA TYR A 292 -2.64 12.78 -19.23
C TYR A 292 -2.58 11.33 -18.80
N PHE A 293 -2.25 10.44 -19.74
CA PHE A 293 -1.89 9.06 -19.49
C PHE A 293 -0.68 8.68 -20.33
N LYS A 294 0.30 8.05 -19.68
CA LYS A 294 1.38 7.35 -20.37
C LYS A 294 1.60 5.96 -19.76
N GLY A 295 1.52 4.95 -20.62
CA GLY A 295 1.64 3.54 -20.22
C GLY A 295 1.22 2.62 -21.34
N ALA A 296 1.58 1.34 -21.25
CA ALA A 296 1.16 0.35 -22.23
C ALA A 296 -0.37 0.31 -22.38
N LYS A 297 -0.87 0.47 -23.62
CA LYS A 297 -2.30 0.36 -23.96
C LYS A 297 -2.78 -1.03 -23.61
N HIS A 298 -2.12 -2.03 -24.20
CA HIS A 298 -2.43 -3.43 -24.00
C HIS A 298 -1.68 -3.95 -22.78
N ARG A 299 -2.44 -4.46 -21.83
CA ARG A 299 -1.92 -5.19 -20.68
C ARG A 299 -2.66 -6.49 -20.53
N HIS A 300 -2.01 -7.45 -19.90
CA HIS A 300 -2.69 -8.69 -19.59
C HIS A 300 -3.88 -8.39 -18.64
N ARG A 301 -4.78 -9.37 -18.57
CA ARG A 301 -6.01 -9.46 -17.75
C ARG A 301 -6.17 -8.35 -16.69
N GLY A 302 -7.24 -7.56 -16.78
CA GLY A 302 -7.46 -6.33 -15.99
C GLY A 302 -7.24 -5.07 -16.83
N GLY A 303 -6.40 -5.16 -17.86
CA GLY A 303 -6.20 -4.13 -18.88
C GLY A 303 -7.44 -3.77 -19.72
N LEU A 304 -8.55 -4.51 -19.63
CA LEU A 304 -9.78 -4.19 -20.37
C LEU A 304 -10.32 -2.79 -20.05
N VAL A 305 -10.21 -2.35 -18.78
CA VAL A 305 -10.61 -0.99 -18.39
C VAL A 305 -9.70 0.02 -19.09
N ARG A 306 -8.39 -0.22 -19.08
CA ARG A 306 -7.40 0.66 -19.73
C ARG A 306 -7.59 0.74 -21.24
N GLU A 307 -7.82 -0.39 -21.91
CA GLU A 307 -8.07 -0.44 -23.34
C GLU A 307 -9.35 0.31 -23.70
N LYS A 308 -10.45 0.08 -22.97
CA LYS A 308 -11.70 0.81 -23.19
C LYS A 308 -11.54 2.31 -22.93
N LEU A 309 -10.87 2.70 -21.84
CA LEU A 309 -10.56 4.11 -21.56
C LEU A 309 -9.69 4.72 -22.66
N TRP A 310 -8.72 3.96 -23.19
CA TRP A 310 -7.91 4.41 -24.32
C TRP A 310 -8.78 4.76 -25.52
N ASP A 311 -9.67 3.85 -25.90
CA ASP A 311 -10.53 4.04 -27.07
C ASP A 311 -11.52 5.21 -26.88
N LEU A 312 -11.97 5.46 -25.65
CA LEU A 312 -12.83 6.61 -25.29
C LEU A 312 -12.08 7.95 -25.24
N LEU A 313 -10.79 7.95 -24.90
CA LEU A 313 -10.06 9.18 -24.53
C LEU A 313 -9.04 9.65 -25.58
N ILE A 314 -8.56 8.78 -26.46
CA ILE A 314 -7.46 9.08 -27.40
C ILE A 314 -7.76 10.27 -28.33
N ASN A 315 -9.03 10.50 -28.66
CA ASN A 315 -9.48 11.57 -29.56
C ASN A 315 -10.15 12.74 -28.82
N GLU A 316 -10.15 12.75 -27.48
CA GLU A 316 -10.76 13.82 -26.70
C GLU A 316 -9.87 15.07 -26.69
N PRO A 317 -10.43 16.27 -26.91
CA PRO A 317 -9.67 17.52 -26.82
C PRO A 317 -9.04 17.70 -25.43
N ASP A 318 -7.81 18.21 -25.41
CA ASP A 318 -7.01 18.42 -24.19
C ASP A 318 -6.64 17.13 -23.43
N VAL A 319 -6.80 15.96 -24.05
CA VAL A 319 -6.40 14.66 -23.49
C VAL A 319 -5.21 14.09 -24.25
N ILE A 320 -4.23 13.57 -23.52
CA ILE A 320 -3.06 12.92 -24.09
C ILE A 320 -3.02 11.47 -23.58
N MET A 321 -3.09 10.52 -24.51
CA MET A 321 -2.94 9.08 -24.26
C MET A 321 -1.73 8.57 -25.06
N GLU A 322 -0.66 8.16 -24.36
CA GLU A 322 0.59 7.73 -25.00
C GLU A 322 1.07 6.37 -24.47
N GLU A 323 1.76 5.62 -25.33
CA GLU A 323 2.45 4.41 -24.87
C GLU A 323 3.69 4.77 -24.07
N GLY A 324 3.93 4.00 -23.01
CA GLY A 324 5.04 4.22 -22.09
C GLY A 324 6.18 3.25 -22.34
N PHE A 325 7.41 3.75 -22.22
CA PHE A 325 8.64 2.96 -22.34
C PHE A 325 9.51 3.19 -21.11
N PRO A 326 10.03 2.12 -20.47
CA PRO A 326 10.85 2.22 -19.26
C PRO A 326 12.31 2.59 -19.60
N ASN A 327 12.53 3.74 -20.23
CA ASN A 327 13.85 4.25 -20.61
C ASN A 327 13.97 5.77 -20.36
N ALA A 328 15.15 6.35 -20.60
CA ALA A 328 15.41 7.77 -20.36
C ALA A 328 14.47 8.70 -21.15
N THR A 329 14.18 8.38 -22.41
CA THR A 329 13.24 9.14 -23.24
C THR A 329 11.81 9.09 -22.67
N GLY A 330 11.35 7.91 -22.26
CA GLY A 330 10.05 7.73 -21.63
C GLY A 330 9.94 8.47 -20.30
N LYS A 331 11.02 8.52 -19.51
CA LYS A 331 11.12 9.31 -18.29
C LYS A 331 10.93 10.81 -18.57
N GLU A 332 11.68 11.36 -19.52
CA GLU A 332 11.58 12.80 -19.88
C GLU A 332 10.19 13.16 -20.44
N GLN A 333 9.62 12.31 -21.29
CA GLN A 333 8.26 12.48 -21.79
C GLN A 333 7.23 12.47 -20.65
N SER A 334 7.39 11.58 -19.67
CA SER A 334 6.51 11.52 -18.50
C SER A 334 6.63 12.78 -17.63
N ILE A 335 7.86 13.28 -17.40
CA ILE A 335 8.09 14.54 -16.69
C ILE A 335 7.36 15.68 -17.40
N LYS A 336 7.57 15.84 -18.71
CA LYS A 336 6.93 16.89 -19.50
C LYS A 336 5.40 16.78 -19.45
N GLY A 337 4.86 15.60 -19.76
CA GLY A 337 3.43 15.36 -19.84
C GLY A 337 2.71 15.52 -18.50
N MET A 338 3.23 14.92 -17.42
CA MET A 338 2.63 15.06 -16.10
C MET A 338 2.68 16.51 -15.59
N ARG A 339 3.78 17.24 -15.84
CA ARG A 339 3.93 18.62 -15.34
C ARG A 339 3.19 19.67 -16.19
N SER A 340 2.72 19.32 -17.39
CA SER A 340 1.89 20.18 -18.25
C SER A 340 0.38 19.89 -18.17
N SER A 341 -0.05 18.90 -17.36
CA SER A 341 -1.42 18.38 -17.36
C SER A 341 -2.12 18.53 -16.02
N GLU A 342 -3.39 18.95 -16.02
CA GLU A 342 -4.16 19.17 -14.80
C GLU A 342 -4.31 17.87 -13.99
N PHE A 343 -4.70 16.80 -14.68
CA PHE A 343 -5.00 15.49 -14.14
C PHE A 343 -4.14 14.40 -14.78
N CYS A 344 -3.82 13.36 -14.00
CA CYS A 344 -3.12 12.17 -14.46
C CYS A 344 -4.00 10.94 -14.26
N LEU A 345 -4.23 10.17 -15.32
CA LEU A 345 -5.12 9.00 -15.28
C LEU A 345 -4.40 7.79 -14.65
N HIS A 346 -5.06 7.17 -13.67
CA HIS A 346 -4.59 5.97 -12.99
C HIS A 346 -5.67 4.89 -13.00
N PRO A 347 -5.87 4.20 -14.14
CA PRO A 347 -6.75 3.06 -14.19
C PRO A 347 -6.03 1.82 -13.65
N ALA A 348 -6.74 1.04 -12.83
CA ALA A 348 -6.27 -0.28 -12.41
C ALA A 348 -5.87 -1.12 -13.64
N GLY A 349 -4.78 -1.89 -13.52
CA GLY A 349 -4.22 -2.70 -14.60
C GLY A 349 -4.07 -4.17 -14.20
N ASP A 350 -2.91 -4.76 -14.49
CA ASP A 350 -2.55 -6.09 -13.97
C ASP A 350 -2.48 -6.12 -12.43
N THR A 351 -2.13 -4.96 -11.86
CA THR A 351 -2.07 -4.62 -10.44
C THR A 351 -3.04 -3.46 -10.14
N PRO A 352 -3.62 -3.38 -8.93
CA PRO A 352 -4.49 -2.28 -8.49
C PRO A 352 -3.82 -0.90 -8.56
N THR A 353 -2.51 -0.81 -8.29
CA THR A 353 -1.72 0.43 -8.33
C THR A 353 -0.43 0.26 -9.14
N SER A 354 0.30 1.35 -9.37
CA SER A 354 1.58 1.36 -10.10
C SER A 354 2.43 2.57 -9.72
N CYS A 355 3.73 2.55 -10.01
CA CYS A 355 4.65 3.68 -9.77
C CYS A 355 4.14 5.01 -10.33
N ARG A 356 3.35 4.98 -11.42
CA ARG A 356 2.75 6.17 -12.05
C ARG A 356 2.00 7.05 -11.05
N LEU A 357 1.28 6.46 -10.10
CA LEU A 357 0.54 7.21 -9.07
C LEU A 357 1.48 8.10 -8.26
N PHE A 358 2.61 7.54 -7.83
CA PHE A 358 3.62 8.25 -7.05
C PHE A 358 4.39 9.26 -7.90
N ASP A 359 4.66 8.94 -9.17
CA ASP A 359 5.23 9.91 -10.14
C ASP A 359 4.31 11.12 -10.37
N ALA A 360 2.99 10.91 -10.40
CA ALA A 360 2.00 11.98 -10.54
C ALA A 360 1.98 12.88 -9.29
N ILE A 361 2.03 12.29 -8.09
CA ILE A 361 2.15 13.02 -6.82
C ILE A 361 3.44 13.85 -6.80
N GLN A 362 4.58 13.26 -7.19
CA GLN A 362 5.85 14.00 -7.28
C GLN A 362 5.83 15.09 -8.36
N SER A 363 4.99 14.96 -9.38
CA SER A 363 4.84 15.96 -10.46
C SER A 363 3.71 16.97 -10.22
N LEU A 364 3.04 16.92 -9.06
CA LEU A 364 1.85 17.73 -8.73
C LEU A 364 0.72 17.61 -9.78
N CYS A 365 0.66 16.47 -10.46
CA CYS A 365 -0.42 16.12 -11.40
C CYS A 365 -1.51 15.39 -10.63
N ILE A 366 -2.73 15.94 -10.62
CA ILE A 366 -3.81 15.45 -9.75
C ILE A 366 -4.19 14.02 -10.18
N PRO A 367 -4.01 13.00 -9.34
CA PRO A 367 -4.36 11.64 -9.71
C PRO A 367 -5.86 11.47 -9.93
N VAL A 368 -6.24 10.84 -11.03
CA VAL A 368 -7.60 10.36 -11.31
C VAL A 368 -7.59 8.85 -11.21
N VAL A 369 -7.96 8.34 -10.04
CA VAL A 369 -7.91 6.92 -9.71
C VAL A 369 -9.20 6.26 -10.18
N VAL A 370 -9.10 5.40 -11.19
CA VAL A 370 -10.21 4.63 -11.74
C VAL A 370 -10.10 3.20 -11.24
N SER A 371 -10.73 2.90 -10.10
CA SER A 371 -10.74 1.59 -9.45
C SER A 371 -11.87 1.52 -8.43
N ASP A 372 -12.48 0.34 -8.30
CA ASP A 372 -13.56 0.09 -7.31
C ASP A 372 -13.03 -0.52 -6.01
N ASN A 373 -11.78 -0.99 -5.99
CA ASN A 373 -11.20 -1.79 -4.90
C ASN A 373 -9.68 -1.58 -4.74
N ILE A 374 -9.20 -0.37 -5.03
CA ILE A 374 -7.80 -0.03 -4.77
C ILE A 374 -7.60 0.16 -3.27
N GLU A 375 -6.49 -0.35 -2.78
CA GLU A 375 -5.98 -0.07 -1.44
C GLU A 375 -4.68 0.70 -1.61
N LEU A 376 -4.48 1.76 -0.82
CA LEU A 376 -3.37 2.68 -0.94
C LEU A 376 -2.44 2.63 0.29
N PRO A 377 -1.16 3.03 0.14
CA PRO A 377 -0.27 3.14 1.28
C PRO A 377 -0.76 4.17 2.29
N PHE A 378 -0.77 3.79 3.57
CA PHE A 378 -0.95 4.73 4.68
C PHE A 378 -2.31 5.47 4.72
N GLU A 379 -3.41 4.86 4.28
CA GLU A 379 -4.74 5.50 4.19
C GLU A 379 -5.30 6.11 5.49
N ASP A 380 -4.83 5.68 6.66
CA ASP A 380 -5.17 6.27 7.96
C ASP A 380 -4.28 7.47 8.36
N MET A 381 -3.19 7.69 7.62
CA MET A 381 -2.23 8.78 7.82
C MET A 381 -2.27 9.79 6.67
N VAL A 382 -2.71 9.37 5.49
CA VAL A 382 -2.80 10.16 4.26
C VAL A 382 -4.20 10.03 3.69
N ASP A 383 -4.96 11.12 3.73
CA ASP A 383 -6.26 11.19 3.08
C ASP A 383 -6.08 11.50 1.58
N TYR A 384 -6.17 10.46 0.75
CA TYR A 384 -6.06 10.59 -0.70
C TYR A 384 -7.21 11.39 -1.31
N SER A 385 -8.37 11.51 -0.65
CA SER A 385 -9.51 12.28 -1.17
C SER A 385 -9.25 13.80 -1.17
N GLU A 386 -8.31 14.26 -0.33
CA GLU A 386 -7.87 15.66 -0.28
C GLU A 386 -6.96 16.06 -1.46
N PHE A 387 -6.52 15.10 -2.29
CA PHE A 387 -5.65 15.41 -3.42
C PHE A 387 -5.82 14.55 -4.68
N SER A 388 -6.75 13.60 -4.68
CA SER A 388 -7.04 12.71 -5.81
C SER A 388 -8.53 12.74 -6.16
N VAL A 389 -8.85 12.39 -7.39
CA VAL A 389 -10.22 12.19 -7.87
C VAL A 389 -10.46 10.69 -8.00
N PHE A 390 -11.32 10.13 -7.16
CA PHE A 390 -11.72 8.73 -7.26
C PHE A 390 -12.95 8.60 -8.17
N VAL A 391 -12.89 7.67 -9.12
CA VAL A 391 -13.94 7.45 -10.11
C VAL A 391 -14.24 5.96 -10.19
N ALA A 392 -15.52 5.61 -10.05
CA ALA A 392 -16.00 4.25 -10.26
C ALA A 392 -15.73 3.80 -11.70
N VAL A 393 -15.33 2.55 -11.89
CA VAL A 393 -15.00 2.01 -13.24
C VAL A 393 -16.19 2.17 -14.18
N ASN A 394 -17.40 1.89 -13.70
CA ASN A 394 -18.63 1.98 -14.49
C ASN A 394 -18.93 3.41 -14.97
N ASP A 395 -18.56 4.44 -14.20
CA ASP A 395 -18.75 5.83 -14.60
C ASP A 395 -17.68 6.28 -15.59
N ALA A 396 -16.41 5.91 -15.34
CA ALA A 396 -15.30 6.24 -16.21
C ALA A 396 -15.45 5.66 -17.63
N LEU A 397 -16.12 4.50 -17.76
CA LEU A 397 -16.37 3.83 -19.02
C LEU A 397 -17.60 4.34 -19.78
N LYS A 398 -18.35 5.31 -19.24
CA LYS A 398 -19.43 5.97 -19.98
C LYS A 398 -18.82 6.98 -20.98
N PRO A 399 -19.22 6.97 -22.25
CA PRO A 399 -18.72 7.93 -23.24
C PRO A 399 -18.82 9.37 -22.75
N ASN A 400 -17.74 10.13 -22.90
CA ASN A 400 -17.58 11.55 -22.54
C ASN A 400 -17.78 11.90 -21.06
N TRP A 401 -18.13 10.92 -20.20
CA TRP A 401 -18.46 11.18 -18.80
C TRP A 401 -17.22 11.67 -18.03
N LEU A 402 -16.09 10.97 -18.17
CA LEU A 402 -14.87 11.26 -17.42
C LEU A 402 -14.34 12.67 -17.71
N VAL A 403 -14.18 13.02 -18.99
CA VAL A 403 -13.72 14.36 -19.40
C VAL A 403 -14.68 15.45 -18.93
N LYS A 404 -15.99 15.23 -19.09
CA LYS A 404 -17.00 16.18 -18.60
C LYS A 404 -16.90 16.36 -17.08
N HIS A 405 -16.78 15.27 -16.32
CA HIS A 405 -16.64 15.29 -14.88
C HIS A 405 -15.40 16.07 -14.44
N LEU A 406 -14.23 15.79 -15.02
CA LEU A 406 -12.98 16.51 -14.70
C LEU A 406 -13.05 18.00 -15.02
N ARG A 407 -13.75 18.38 -16.10
CA ARG A 407 -13.98 19.80 -16.44
C ARG A 407 -14.85 20.53 -15.43
N THR A 408 -15.73 19.83 -14.69
CA THR A 408 -16.55 20.47 -13.64
C THR A 408 -15.77 20.83 -12.38
N ILE A 409 -14.59 20.24 -12.17
CA ILE A 409 -13.76 20.50 -10.98
C ILE A 409 -13.19 21.92 -11.06
N PRO A 410 -13.53 22.84 -10.14
CA PRO A 410 -13.08 24.24 -10.20
C PRO A 410 -11.56 24.40 -10.02
N GLU A 411 -10.99 25.47 -10.56
CA GLU A 411 -9.55 25.77 -10.43
C GLU A 411 -9.09 25.85 -8.97
N GLU A 412 -9.90 26.43 -8.08
CA GLU A 412 -9.60 26.52 -6.65
C GLU A 412 -9.50 25.14 -5.97
N GLN A 413 -10.36 24.19 -6.36
CA GLN A 413 -10.25 22.81 -5.89
C GLN A 413 -8.98 22.14 -6.41
N ARG A 414 -8.60 22.37 -7.67
CA ARG A 414 -7.36 21.84 -8.24
C ARG A 414 -6.12 22.42 -7.56
N LYS A 415 -6.14 23.72 -7.21
CA LYS A 415 -5.09 24.36 -6.41
C LYS A 415 -4.98 23.71 -5.04
N ARG A 416 -6.11 23.51 -4.36
CA ARG A 416 -6.15 22.82 -3.05
C ARG A 416 -5.56 21.41 -3.13
N PHE A 417 -5.93 20.62 -4.13
CA PHE A 417 -5.35 19.29 -4.36
C PHE A 417 -3.82 19.35 -4.48
N ARG A 418 -3.27 20.30 -5.26
CA ARG A 418 -1.81 20.47 -5.39
C ARG A 418 -1.13 20.91 -4.10
N LEU A 419 -1.78 21.75 -3.30
CA LEU A 419 -1.27 22.14 -1.98
C LEU A 419 -1.15 20.93 -1.06
N TYR A 420 -2.17 20.07 -1.03
CA TYR A 420 -2.10 18.82 -0.26
C TYR A 420 -1.07 17.84 -0.82
N MET A 421 -1.01 17.62 -2.14
CA MET A 421 0.04 16.79 -2.75
C MET A 421 1.43 17.25 -2.33
N ALA A 422 1.72 18.55 -2.40
CA ALA A 422 3.03 19.09 -2.04
C ALA A 422 3.41 18.82 -0.56
N ARG A 423 2.42 18.78 0.33
CA ARG A 423 2.60 18.43 1.75
C ARG A 423 2.88 16.94 1.95
N VAL A 424 2.24 16.06 1.18
CA VAL A 424 2.38 14.60 1.33
C VAL A 424 3.48 13.98 0.48
N GLN A 425 4.06 14.70 -0.50
CA GLN A 425 5.21 14.24 -1.30
C GLN A 425 6.33 13.58 -0.47
N PRO A 426 6.76 14.13 0.69
CA PRO A 426 7.79 13.50 1.53
C PRO A 426 7.38 12.13 2.10
N VAL A 427 6.08 11.88 2.33
CA VAL A 427 5.56 10.62 2.88
C VAL A 427 5.91 9.41 2.02
N PHE A 428 6.08 9.62 0.73
CA PHE A 428 6.37 8.58 -0.25
C PHE A 428 7.85 8.53 -0.67
N GLU A 429 8.71 9.34 -0.04
CA GLU A 429 10.14 9.38 -0.31
C GLU A 429 10.87 8.32 0.51
N TYR A 430 11.63 7.47 -0.16
CA TYR A 430 12.49 6.49 0.50
C TYR A 430 13.94 6.96 0.60
N GLU A 431 14.40 7.74 -0.38
CA GLU A 431 15.80 8.11 -0.50
C GLU A 431 16.21 9.03 0.65
N ASN A 432 17.32 8.69 1.30
CA ASN A 432 17.90 9.50 2.37
C ASN A 432 19.07 10.38 1.90
N GLY A 433 19.46 10.29 0.63
CA GLY A 433 20.59 11.05 0.06
C GLY A 433 21.97 10.57 0.49
N HIS A 434 22.07 9.44 1.19
CA HIS A 434 23.34 8.89 1.67
C HIS A 434 23.81 7.68 0.82
N PRO A 435 25.12 7.56 0.54
CA PRO A 435 25.68 6.41 -0.17
C PRO A 435 25.32 5.07 0.50
N GLY A 436 24.94 4.07 -0.29
CA GLY A 436 24.56 2.75 0.23
C GLY A 436 23.24 2.72 0.99
N GLY A 437 22.49 3.83 1.01
CA GLY A 437 21.28 3.98 1.82
C GLY A 437 21.57 4.05 3.32
N ILE A 438 22.83 4.19 3.73
CA ILE A 438 23.25 4.24 5.13
C ILE A 438 23.27 5.69 5.61
N GLY A 439 22.25 6.09 6.35
CA GLY A 439 22.14 7.42 6.92
C GLY A 439 20.74 7.70 7.49
N PRO A 440 20.58 8.84 8.19
CA PRO A 440 19.30 9.24 8.76
C PRO A 440 18.19 9.27 7.70
N VAL A 441 17.09 8.57 7.95
CA VAL A 441 15.89 8.68 7.12
C VAL A 441 15.09 9.94 7.45
N PRO A 442 14.37 10.52 6.48
CA PRO A 442 13.47 11.64 6.76
C PRO A 442 12.42 11.26 7.82
N PRO A 443 12.15 12.08 8.86
CA PRO A 443 11.15 11.79 9.89
C PRO A 443 9.75 11.49 9.32
N ASP A 444 9.40 12.17 8.24
CA ASP A 444 8.15 12.00 7.50
C ASP A 444 8.32 11.17 6.23
N GLY A 445 9.42 10.44 6.07
CA GLY A 445 9.69 9.58 4.91
C GLY A 445 8.91 8.25 4.93
N ALA A 446 8.97 7.54 3.80
CA ALA A 446 8.26 6.27 3.61
C ALA A 446 8.70 5.20 4.63
N VAL A 447 10.00 5.07 4.92
CA VAL A 447 10.53 4.09 5.89
C VAL A 447 9.87 4.25 7.27
N ASN A 448 9.73 5.48 7.75
CA ASN A 448 9.09 5.75 9.04
C ASN A 448 7.59 5.47 9.02
N HIS A 449 6.88 5.83 7.94
CA HIS A 449 5.47 5.50 7.80
C HIS A 449 5.23 4.00 7.75
N ILE A 450 6.10 3.24 7.08
CA ILE A 450 6.08 1.77 7.08
C ILE A 450 6.18 1.24 8.51
N TRP A 451 7.16 1.69 9.29
CA TRP A 451 7.33 1.21 10.66
C TRP A 451 6.17 1.60 11.58
N ARG A 452 5.58 2.80 11.40
CA ARG A 452 4.35 3.20 12.10
C ARG A 452 3.19 2.26 11.74
N LYS A 453 3.01 1.90 10.46
CA LYS A 453 1.99 0.92 10.06
C LYS A 453 2.24 -0.45 10.67
N VAL A 454 3.47 -0.98 10.59
CA VAL A 454 3.81 -2.27 11.20
C VAL A 454 3.51 -2.25 12.70
N ARG A 455 3.87 -1.16 13.39
CA ARG A 455 3.57 -0.96 14.82
C ARG A 455 2.07 -1.00 15.12
N GLN A 456 1.22 -0.42 14.27
CA GLN A 456 -0.24 -0.49 14.41
C GLN A 456 -0.79 -1.92 14.23
N LYS A 457 -0.14 -2.78 13.43
CA LYS A 457 -0.57 -4.18 13.22
C LYS A 457 -0.17 -5.11 14.38
N LEU A 458 0.81 -4.71 15.20
CA LEU A 458 1.40 -5.56 16.23
C LEU A 458 0.43 -6.20 17.23
N PRO A 459 -0.58 -5.51 17.79
CA PRO A 459 -1.50 -6.14 18.72
C PRO A 459 -2.18 -7.40 18.15
N MET A 460 -2.62 -7.32 16.88
CA MET A 460 -3.23 -8.45 16.17
C MET A 460 -2.24 -9.57 15.90
N ILE A 461 -1.01 -9.23 15.53
CA ILE A 461 0.07 -10.21 15.32
C ILE A 461 0.39 -10.95 16.64
N LYS A 462 0.56 -10.23 17.74
CA LYS A 462 0.84 -10.80 19.08
C LYS A 462 -0.29 -11.71 19.55
N GLU A 463 -1.54 -11.33 19.28
CA GLU A 463 -2.70 -12.18 19.56
C GLU A 463 -2.70 -13.45 18.69
N ALA A 464 -2.41 -13.34 17.39
CA ALA A 464 -2.32 -14.48 16.48
C ALA A 464 -1.23 -15.48 16.91
N ILE A 465 -0.06 -15.00 17.32
CA ILE A 465 1.01 -15.83 17.89
C ILE A 465 0.52 -16.56 19.15
N SER A 466 -0.13 -15.85 20.06
CA SER A 466 -0.63 -16.43 21.31
C SER A 466 -1.72 -17.49 21.07
N ARG A 467 -2.58 -17.27 20.06
CA ARG A 467 -3.58 -18.25 19.63
C ARG A 467 -2.94 -19.50 19.04
N GLU A 468 -1.88 -19.35 18.24
CA GLU A 468 -1.16 -20.48 17.63
C GLU A 468 -0.48 -21.35 18.70
N ARG A 469 0.17 -20.74 19.70
CA ARG A 469 0.86 -21.47 20.78
C ARG A 469 -0.05 -22.38 21.61
N ARG A 470 -1.36 -22.08 21.65
CA ARG A 470 -2.35 -22.90 22.36
C ARG A 470 -2.82 -24.10 21.57
N LYS A 471 -2.48 -24.22 20.28
CA LYS A 471 -2.95 -25.32 19.44
C LYS A 471 -2.21 -26.62 19.80
N PRO A 472 -2.93 -27.73 20.03
CA PRO A 472 -2.30 -29.03 20.19
C PRO A 472 -1.53 -29.45 18.93
N LYS A 473 -0.46 -30.22 19.10
CA LYS A 473 0.31 -30.76 17.97
C LYS A 473 -0.59 -31.59 17.05
N GLY A 474 -0.47 -31.38 15.74
CA GLY A 474 -1.23 -32.11 14.72
C GLY A 474 -2.63 -31.55 14.43
N VAL A 475 -3.09 -30.52 15.16
CA VAL A 475 -4.39 -29.88 14.91
C VAL A 475 -4.24 -28.74 13.91
N THR A 476 -4.85 -28.90 12.74
CA THR A 476 -5.02 -27.84 11.75
C THR A 476 -6.36 -27.13 11.94
N VAL A 477 -6.32 -25.82 12.14
CA VAL A 477 -7.52 -24.98 12.13
C VAL A 477 -7.62 -24.33 10.76
N PRO A 478 -8.71 -24.51 10.02
CA PRO A 478 -8.93 -23.81 8.76
C PRO A 478 -8.76 -22.30 8.96
N LEU A 479 -8.09 -21.65 8.01
CA LEU A 479 -8.02 -20.19 7.99
C LEU A 479 -9.46 -19.66 7.89
N ARG A 480 -9.86 -18.81 8.84
CA ARG A 480 -11.14 -18.13 8.76
C ARG A 480 -10.95 -16.87 7.95
N CYS A 481 -11.79 -16.67 6.94
CA CYS A 481 -11.84 -15.39 6.26
C CYS A 481 -12.27 -14.32 7.24
N HIS A 482 -11.48 -13.25 7.29
CA HIS A 482 -11.95 -12.01 7.87
C HIS A 482 -12.74 -11.30 6.79
N CYS A 483 -14.05 -11.18 6.98
CA CYS A 483 -14.87 -10.30 6.16
C CYS A 483 -14.43 -8.86 6.47
N THR A 484 -13.91 -8.17 5.48
CA THR A 484 -13.79 -6.71 5.46
C THR A 484 -14.55 -6.20 4.27
#